data_AF-A0A0A9FF05-F1
#
_entry.id   AF-A0A0A9FF05-F1
#
_cell.length_a   1.000
_cell.length_b   1.000
_cell.length_c   1.000
_cell.angle_alpha   90.00
_cell.angle_beta   90.00
_cell.angle_gamma   90.00
#
_symmetry.space_group_name_H-M   'P 1'
#
loop_
_entity.id
_entity.type
_entity.pdbx_description
1 polymer ?
#
loop_
_entity_poly.entity_id
_entity_poly.type
_entity_poly.pdbx_seq_one_letter_code
_entity_poly.pdbx_strand_id
1 'polypeptide(L)'
;MVDELFVLNGTLNIGDVIPGLNWLDPQGYIKRMKRLHKMFDRFLENVLVEHEERRRESEGFMPMDIVDQLLKLVEDPNLEVPIERVGIKAITLDIIAAAMDPSAVTAEWALTELLKNPDALAKATEELDCVVGRDHLVVEADIRSLPYLEAVVKETMRVHPVSSSGCAVRTRPLAATTSRRARAF
;
A
#
# COMPACT_ATOMS: atom_id res chain seq x y z
N MET A 1 -12.48 9.04 -8.52
CA MET A 1 -11.82 9.78 -7.41
C MET A 1 -10.42 9.28 -7.22
N VAL A 2 -10.23 7.97 -7.03
CA VAL A 2 -8.91 7.33 -6.86
C VAL A 2 -8.04 7.49 -8.11
N ASP A 3 -8.52 7.15 -9.31
CA ASP A 3 -7.73 7.34 -10.55
C ASP A 3 -7.28 8.80 -10.76
N GLU A 4 -8.17 9.75 -10.45
CA GLU A 4 -7.86 11.18 -10.57
C GLU A 4 -6.82 11.63 -9.51
N LEU A 5 -6.82 11.02 -8.32
CA LEU A 5 -5.80 11.24 -7.29
C LEU A 5 -4.42 10.81 -7.79
N PHE A 6 -4.32 9.61 -8.35
CA PHE A 6 -3.05 9.08 -8.84
C PHE A 6 -2.54 9.84 -10.06
N VAL A 7 -3.42 10.20 -11.00
CA VAL A 7 -3.04 11.04 -12.13
C VAL A 7 -2.51 12.38 -11.65
N LEU A 8 -3.22 13.08 -10.76
CA LEU A 8 -2.79 14.40 -10.28
C LEU A 8 -1.52 14.33 -9.42
N ASN A 9 -1.32 13.26 -8.66
CA ASN A 9 -0.08 13.05 -7.89
C ASN A 9 1.11 12.66 -8.77
N GLY A 10 0.88 12.00 -9.90
CA GLY A 10 1.92 11.57 -10.84
C GLY A 10 2.27 12.59 -11.93
N THR A 11 1.43 13.61 -12.16
CA THR A 11 1.67 14.60 -13.20
C THR A 11 2.72 15.63 -12.83
N LEU A 12 3.59 15.95 -13.79
CA LEU A 12 4.50 17.09 -13.68
C LEU A 12 3.72 18.40 -13.90
N ASN A 13 3.70 19.23 -12.87
CA ASN A 13 3.12 20.57 -12.92
C ASN A 13 4.22 21.61 -13.17
N ILE A 14 4.10 22.37 -14.26
CA ILE A 14 5.07 23.39 -14.66
C ILE A 14 5.20 24.49 -13.59
N GLY A 15 4.10 24.78 -12.86
CA GLY A 15 4.13 25.72 -11.75
C GLY A 15 5.10 25.32 -10.64
N ASP A 16 5.20 24.02 -10.35
CA ASP A 16 6.07 23.50 -9.28
C ASP A 16 7.56 23.55 -9.67
N VAL A 17 7.87 23.67 -10.96
CA VAL A 17 9.23 23.73 -11.50
C VAL A 17 9.71 25.17 -11.72
N ILE A 18 8.82 26.11 -12.05
CA ILE A 18 9.18 27.50 -12.38
C ILE A 18 8.63 28.45 -11.30
N PRO A 19 9.49 28.95 -10.38
CA PRO A 19 9.08 29.93 -9.38
C PRO A 19 8.49 31.17 -10.04
N GLY A 20 7.21 31.45 -9.79
CA GLY A 20 6.50 32.63 -10.32
C GLY A 20 5.38 32.34 -11.32
N LEU A 21 5.31 31.12 -11.88
CA LEU A 21 4.22 30.73 -12.81
C LEU A 21 3.06 29.99 -12.12
N ASN A 22 3.18 29.74 -10.81
CA ASN A 22 2.19 29.00 -10.00
C ASN A 22 0.78 29.59 -10.02
N TRP A 23 0.65 30.91 -10.09
CA TRP A 23 -0.66 31.57 -10.04
C TRP A 23 -1.48 31.40 -11.33
N LEU A 24 -0.83 31.05 -12.45
CA LEU A 24 -1.49 30.91 -13.75
C LEU A 24 -2.21 29.55 -13.90
N ASP A 25 -1.85 28.54 -13.09
CA ASP A 25 -2.35 27.16 -13.20
C ASP A 25 -2.53 26.72 -14.68
N PRO A 26 -1.46 26.81 -15.52
CA PRO A 26 -1.60 26.69 -16.98
C PRO A 26 -2.15 25.33 -17.42
N GLN A 27 -1.98 24.29 -16.59
CA GLN A 27 -2.48 22.93 -16.83
C GLN A 27 -3.83 22.65 -16.13
N GLY A 28 -4.33 23.59 -15.31
CA GLY A 28 -5.58 23.44 -14.56
C GLY A 28 -5.54 22.42 -13.42
N TYR A 29 -4.35 21.93 -13.06
CA TYR A 29 -4.19 20.88 -12.05
C TYR A 29 -4.52 21.37 -10.65
N ILE A 30 -4.21 22.62 -10.32
CA ILE A 30 -4.54 23.17 -8.99
C ILE A 30 -6.06 23.21 -8.80
N LYS A 31 -6.81 23.64 -9.82
CA LYS A 31 -8.28 23.63 -9.78
C LYS A 31 -8.84 22.21 -9.63
N ARG A 32 -8.29 21.24 -10.37
CA ARG A 32 -8.71 19.83 -10.28
C ARG A 32 -8.39 19.23 -8.91
N MET A 33 -7.21 19.50 -8.37
CA MET A 33 -6.79 19.06 -7.04
C MET A 33 -7.71 19.62 -5.95
N LYS A 34 -8.07 20.91 -6.01
CA LYS A 34 -9.03 21.53 -5.08
C LYS A 34 -10.41 20.89 -5.15
N ARG A 35 -10.90 20.54 -6.36
CA ARG A 35 -12.17 19.82 -6.52
C ARG A 35 -12.08 18.42 -5.90
N LEU A 36 -11.01 17.70 -6.20
CA LEU A 36 -10.78 16.35 -5.70
C LEU A 36 -10.66 16.31 -4.17
N HIS A 37 -9.91 17.26 -3.58
CA HIS A 37 -9.80 17.43 -2.14
C HIS A 37 -11.17 17.60 -1.47
N LYS A 38 -12.06 18.44 -2.03
CA LYS A 38 -13.43 18.60 -1.48
C LYS A 38 -14.26 17.32 -1.52
N MET A 39 -14.04 16.47 -2.53
CA MET A 39 -14.74 15.19 -2.65
C MET A 39 -14.24 14.20 -1.60
N PHE A 40 -12.92 14.07 -1.42
CA PHE A 40 -12.33 13.22 -0.39
C PHE A 40 -12.63 13.72 1.02
N ASP A 41 -12.57 15.03 1.25
CA ASP A 41 -12.90 15.62 2.54
C ASP A 41 -14.32 15.26 2.97
N ARG A 42 -15.31 15.39 2.08
CA ARG A 42 -16.69 14.98 2.34
C ARG A 42 -16.82 13.47 2.58
N PHE A 43 -16.14 12.67 1.77
CA PHE A 43 -16.17 11.21 1.91
C PHE A 43 -15.62 10.78 3.27
N LEU A 44 -14.43 11.27 3.64
CA LEU A 44 -13.77 10.95 4.89
C LEU A 44 -14.52 11.51 6.10
N GLU A 45 -15.14 12.67 5.96
CA GLU A 45 -16.00 13.21 7.01
C GLU A 45 -17.17 12.27 7.31
N ASN A 46 -17.84 11.74 6.29
CA ASN A 46 -18.91 10.76 6.46
C ASN A 46 -18.38 9.47 7.13
N VAL A 47 -17.20 9.00 6.72
CA VAL A 47 -16.54 7.84 7.35
C VAL A 47 -16.31 8.10 8.84
N LEU A 48 -15.76 9.25 9.22
CA LEU A 48 -15.52 9.58 10.62
C LEU A 48 -16.82 9.66 11.43
N VAL A 49 -17.86 10.30 10.90
CA VAL A 49 -19.17 10.38 11.58
C VAL A 49 -19.75 8.99 11.81
N GLU A 50 -19.69 8.09 10.83
CA GLU A 50 -20.18 6.72 10.98
C GLU A 50 -19.44 5.96 12.10
N HIS A 51 -18.11 6.12 12.19
CA HIS A 51 -17.31 5.47 13.25
C HIS A 51 -17.62 6.08 14.62
N GLU A 52 -17.82 7.40 14.71
CA GLU A 52 -18.23 8.07 15.95
C GLU A 52 -19.62 7.64 16.43
N GLU A 53 -20.60 7.51 15.52
CA GLU A 53 -21.94 7.04 15.83
C GLU A 53 -21.90 5.59 16.34
N ARG A 54 -21.19 4.71 15.62
CA ARG A 54 -20.99 3.30 16.02
C ARG A 54 -20.35 3.16 17.40
N ARG A 55 -19.38 4.03 17.72
CA ARG A 55 -18.74 4.10 19.04
C ARG A 55 -19.70 4.49 20.16
N ARG A 56 -20.63 5.41 19.88
CA ARG A 56 -21.63 5.88 20.87
C ARG A 56 -22.69 4.83 21.17
N GLU A 57 -23.06 4.02 20.17
CA GLU A 57 -24.13 3.02 20.29
C GLU A 57 -23.68 1.72 20.98
N SER A 58 -22.37 1.46 21.03
CA SER A 58 -21.82 0.20 21.54
C SER A 58 -21.25 0.35 22.96
N GLU A 59 -21.97 -0.14 23.99
CA GLU A 59 -21.41 -0.27 25.34
C GLU A 59 -20.25 -1.29 25.32
N GLY A 60 -19.03 -0.84 25.59
CA GLY A 60 -17.83 -1.67 25.53
C GLY A 60 -17.12 -1.68 24.17
N PHE A 61 -17.25 -0.60 23.39
CA PHE A 61 -16.59 -0.46 22.09
C PHE A 61 -15.10 -0.82 22.11
N MET A 62 -14.73 -1.83 21.33
CA MET A 62 -13.35 -2.17 21.01
C MET A 62 -13.00 -1.60 19.63
N PRO A 63 -11.88 -0.87 19.47
CA PRO A 63 -11.41 -0.42 18.16
C PRO A 63 -11.21 -1.62 17.23
N MET A 64 -11.96 -1.69 16.14
CA MET A 64 -11.90 -2.81 15.20
C MET A 64 -11.04 -2.50 13.98
N ASP A 65 -10.88 -1.22 13.65
CA ASP A 65 -10.11 -0.77 12.50
C ASP A 65 -9.14 0.38 12.82
N ILE A 66 -8.39 0.80 11.80
CA ILE A 66 -7.39 1.86 11.92
C ILE A 66 -8.04 3.21 12.23
N VAL A 67 -9.24 3.49 11.71
CA VAL A 67 -9.93 4.76 11.94
C VAL A 67 -10.36 4.87 13.39
N ASP A 68 -10.88 3.79 13.97
CA ASP A 68 -11.20 3.70 15.39
C ASP A 68 -9.98 3.89 16.29
N GLN A 69 -8.84 3.31 15.90
CA GLN A 69 -7.59 3.48 16.63
C GLN A 69 -7.10 4.94 16.56
N LEU A 70 -7.19 5.58 15.40
CA LEU A 70 -6.84 7.00 15.24
C LEU A 70 -7.77 7.89 16.08
N LEU A 71 -9.08 7.63 16.08
CA LEU A 71 -10.04 8.35 16.91
C LEU A 71 -9.73 8.20 18.41
N LYS A 72 -9.37 7.00 18.86
CA LYS A 72 -8.94 6.75 20.24
C LYS A 72 -7.63 7.46 20.59
N LEU A 73 -6.68 7.54 19.66
CA LEU A 73 -5.41 8.24 19.86
C LEU A 73 -5.60 9.76 20.05
N VAL A 74 -6.58 10.37 19.37
CA VAL A 74 -6.91 11.79 19.55
C VAL A 74 -7.48 12.10 20.93
N GLU A 75 -8.05 11.10 21.61
CA GLU A 75 -8.58 11.24 22.97
C GLU A 75 -7.49 11.17 24.05
N ASP A 76 -6.25 10.77 23.71
CA ASP A 76 -5.15 10.65 24.68
C ASP A 76 -4.52 12.02 25.01
N PRO A 77 -4.64 12.52 26.25
CA PRO A 77 -4.09 13.81 26.63
C PRO A 77 -2.55 13.84 26.73
N ASN A 78 -1.88 12.68 26.69
CA ASN A 78 -0.42 12.57 26.80
C ASN A 78 0.30 12.59 25.45
N LEU A 79 -0.40 12.83 24.34
CA LEU A 79 0.19 12.84 23.02
C LEU A 79 1.13 14.04 22.85
N GLU A 80 2.41 13.79 22.54
CA GLU A 80 3.41 14.86 22.35
C GLU A 80 3.06 15.81 21.19
N VAL A 81 2.41 15.29 20.15
CA VAL A 81 1.90 16.05 19.00
C VAL A 81 0.41 15.76 18.86
N PRO A 82 -0.48 16.73 19.10
CA PRO A 82 -1.92 16.51 18.97
C PRO A 82 -2.30 16.26 17.51
N ILE A 83 -2.98 15.14 17.26
CA ILE A 83 -3.53 14.83 15.94
C ILE A 83 -4.93 15.45 15.86
N GLU A 84 -5.11 16.42 14.97
CA GLU A 84 -6.42 17.02 14.73
C GLU A 84 -7.27 16.16 13.77
N ARG A 85 -8.58 16.43 13.71
CA ARG A 85 -9.52 15.74 12.79
C ARG A 85 -9.05 15.77 11.34
N VAL A 86 -8.43 16.87 10.89
CA VAL A 86 -7.85 16.99 9.55
C VAL A 86 -6.69 16.00 9.36
N GLY A 87 -5.87 15.80 10.40
CA GLY A 87 -4.80 14.82 10.42
C GLY A 87 -5.31 13.38 10.33
N ILE A 88 -6.39 13.04 11.04
CA ILE A 88 -7.03 11.72 10.92
C ILE A 88 -7.48 11.48 9.48
N LYS A 89 -8.20 12.43 8.88
CA LYS A 89 -8.65 12.33 7.48
C LYS A 89 -7.46 12.16 6.53
N ALA A 90 -6.38 12.92 6.74
CA ALA A 90 -5.17 12.82 5.93
C ALA A 90 -4.51 11.44 6.02
N ILE A 91 -4.31 10.91 7.23
CA ILE A 91 -3.71 9.59 7.46
C ILE A 91 -4.58 8.48 6.84
N THR A 92 -5.90 8.54 7.06
CA THR A 92 -6.83 7.57 6.47
C THR A 92 -6.78 7.60 4.94
N LEU A 93 -6.76 8.79 4.34
CA LEU A 93 -6.63 8.93 2.89
C LEU A 93 -5.31 8.37 2.37
N ASP A 94 -4.21 8.65 3.06
CA ASP A 94 -2.87 8.19 2.70
C ASP A 94 -2.78 6.67 2.69
N ILE A 95 -3.31 6.01 3.73
CA ILE A 95 -3.35 4.54 3.82
C ILE A 95 -4.18 3.95 2.68
N ILE A 96 -5.37 4.49 2.41
CA ILE A 96 -6.25 4.00 1.33
C ILE A 96 -5.58 4.17 -0.03
N ALA A 97 -4.97 5.33 -0.27
CA ALA A 97 -4.26 5.60 -1.52
C ALA A 97 -3.04 4.67 -1.66
N ALA A 98 -2.22 4.51 -0.62
CA ALA A 98 -1.03 3.66 -0.70
C ALA A 98 -1.35 2.17 -0.92
N ALA A 99 -2.49 1.68 -0.45
CA ALA A 99 -2.84 0.25 -0.53
C ALA A 99 -3.46 -0.18 -1.87
N MET A 100 -4.19 0.71 -2.56
CA MET A 100 -5.08 0.33 -3.64
C MET A 100 -4.35 0.05 -4.97
N ASP A 101 -4.02 1.10 -5.75
CA ASP A 101 -3.43 0.93 -7.08
C ASP A 101 -2.08 0.19 -7.08
N PRO A 102 -1.17 0.41 -6.10
CA PRO A 102 0.13 -0.29 -6.07
C PRO A 102 0.00 -1.81 -6.04
N SER A 103 -0.94 -2.34 -5.25
CA SER A 103 -1.12 -3.80 -5.10
C SER A 103 -1.78 -4.42 -6.33
N ALA A 104 -2.79 -3.76 -6.89
CA ALA A 104 -3.47 -4.19 -8.11
C ALA A 104 -2.49 -4.24 -9.30
N VAL A 105 -1.71 -3.18 -9.51
CA VAL A 105 -0.70 -3.10 -10.58
C VAL A 105 0.36 -4.21 -10.42
N THR A 106 0.80 -4.48 -9.19
CA THR A 106 1.75 -5.57 -8.93
C THR A 106 1.17 -6.94 -9.30
N ALA A 107 -0.08 -7.20 -8.95
CA ALA A 107 -0.76 -8.45 -9.27
C ALA A 107 -0.96 -8.61 -10.79
N GLU A 108 -1.35 -7.54 -11.49
CA GLU A 108 -1.50 -7.53 -12.95
C GLU A 108 -0.18 -7.85 -13.65
N TRP A 109 0.93 -7.23 -13.22
CA TRP A 109 2.26 -7.55 -13.77
C TRP A 109 2.69 -8.98 -13.44
N ALA A 110 2.44 -9.46 -12.23
CA ALA A 110 2.81 -10.81 -11.83
C ALA A 110 2.09 -11.85 -12.70
N LEU A 111 0.77 -11.69 -12.88
CA LEU A 111 -0.02 -12.56 -13.76
C LEU A 111 0.44 -12.47 -15.22
N THR A 112 0.75 -11.27 -15.70
CA THR A 112 1.25 -11.06 -17.06
C THR A 112 2.57 -11.77 -17.29
N GLU A 113 3.52 -11.69 -16.37
CA GLU A 113 4.82 -12.35 -16.49
C GLU A 113 4.73 -13.88 -16.35
N LEU A 114 3.83 -14.39 -15.51
CA LEU A 114 3.55 -15.82 -15.41
C LEU A 114 2.91 -16.37 -16.70
N LEU A 115 1.94 -15.67 -17.28
CA LEU A 115 1.29 -16.08 -18.52
C LEU A 115 2.25 -16.09 -19.72
N LYS A 116 3.26 -15.22 -19.74
CA LYS A 116 4.33 -15.21 -20.75
C LYS A 116 5.33 -16.36 -20.58
N ASN A 117 5.48 -16.88 -19.36
CA ASN A 117 6.47 -17.90 -19.01
C ASN A 117 5.76 -19.17 -18.48
N PRO A 118 5.25 -20.05 -19.36
CA PRO A 118 4.45 -21.21 -18.95
C PRO A 118 5.21 -22.16 -18.01
N ASP A 119 6.52 -22.29 -18.16
CA ASP A 119 7.35 -23.11 -17.25
C ASP A 119 7.38 -22.53 -15.83
N ALA A 120 7.40 -21.20 -15.70
CA ALA A 120 7.38 -20.54 -14.40
C ALA A 120 6.00 -20.66 -13.74
N LEU A 121 4.93 -20.54 -14.53
CA LEU A 121 3.56 -20.77 -14.07
C LEU A 121 3.34 -22.22 -13.61
N ALA A 122 3.86 -23.20 -14.35
CA ALA A 122 3.78 -24.61 -13.98
C ALA A 122 4.46 -24.87 -12.63
N LYS A 123 5.67 -24.32 -12.41
CA LYS A 123 6.39 -24.44 -11.14
C LYS A 123 5.66 -23.78 -9.97
N ALA A 124 5.08 -22.59 -10.18
CA ALA A 124 4.31 -21.92 -9.12
C ALA A 124 3.05 -22.72 -8.75
N THR A 125 2.39 -23.32 -9.75
CA THR A 125 1.21 -24.17 -9.54
C THR A 125 1.59 -25.47 -8.82
N GLU A 126 2.70 -26.09 -9.19
CA GLU A 126 3.23 -27.29 -8.53
C GLU A 126 3.59 -27.03 -7.06
N GLU A 127 4.23 -25.89 -6.76
CA GLU A 127 4.52 -25.50 -5.37
C GLU A 127 3.24 -25.35 -4.56
N LEU A 128 2.21 -24.68 -5.11
CA LEU A 128 0.91 -24.52 -4.45
C LEU A 128 0.22 -25.87 -4.21
N ASP A 129 0.16 -26.73 -5.23
CA ASP A 129 -0.45 -28.07 -5.12
C ASP A 129 0.29 -28.95 -4.10
N CYS A 130 1.61 -28.78 -3.94
CA CYS A 130 2.41 -29.56 -2.99
C CYS A 130 2.29 -29.07 -1.54
N VAL A 131 2.28 -27.76 -1.33
CA VAL A 131 2.32 -27.14 0.02
C VAL A 131 0.93 -26.96 0.61
N VAL A 132 -0.02 -26.48 -0.21
CA VAL A 132 -1.38 -26.12 0.22
C VAL A 132 -2.38 -27.22 -0.16
N GLY A 133 -2.15 -27.87 -1.30
CA GLY A 133 -3.11 -28.83 -1.85
C GLY A 133 -4.36 -28.15 -2.43
N ARG A 134 -5.43 -28.92 -2.60
CA ARG A 134 -6.67 -28.46 -3.27
C ARG A 134 -7.90 -28.43 -2.36
N ASP A 135 -7.71 -28.78 -1.09
CA ASP A 135 -8.80 -28.92 -0.12
C ASP A 135 -9.17 -27.60 0.57
N HIS A 136 -8.28 -26.60 0.52
CA HIS A 136 -8.52 -25.28 1.09
C HIS A 136 -7.86 -24.14 0.31
N LEU A 137 -8.27 -22.91 0.59
CA LEU A 137 -7.67 -21.69 0.07
C LEU A 137 -6.38 -21.38 0.81
N VAL A 138 -5.43 -20.73 0.12
CA VAL A 138 -4.17 -20.25 0.70
C VAL A 138 -4.46 -19.31 1.87
N VAL A 139 -3.80 -19.54 3.01
CA VAL A 139 -3.85 -18.64 4.17
C VAL A 139 -2.49 -18.01 4.44
N GLU A 140 -2.45 -16.95 5.25
CA GLU A 140 -1.21 -16.21 5.55
C GLU A 140 -0.11 -17.10 6.15
N ALA A 141 -0.49 -18.12 6.92
CA ALA A 141 0.45 -19.07 7.51
C ALA A 141 1.24 -19.87 6.45
N ASP A 142 0.64 -20.12 5.28
CA ASP A 142 1.22 -20.92 4.20
C ASP A 142 2.29 -20.15 3.42
N ILE A 143 2.25 -18.80 3.44
CA ILE A 143 3.14 -17.93 2.66
C ILE A 143 4.61 -18.24 2.94
N ARG A 144 4.97 -18.58 4.19
CA ARG A 144 6.35 -18.93 4.58
C ARG A 144 6.85 -20.21 3.91
N SER A 145 5.95 -21.06 3.46
CA SER A 145 6.23 -22.34 2.81
C SER A 145 6.13 -22.25 1.29
N LEU A 146 5.93 -21.05 0.72
CA LEU A 146 5.83 -20.79 -0.73
C LEU A 146 7.02 -19.95 -1.26
N PRO A 147 8.27 -20.42 -1.15
CA PRO A 147 9.46 -19.64 -1.51
C PRO A 147 9.55 -19.30 -3.00
N TYR A 148 9.01 -20.15 -3.89
CA TYR A 148 9.01 -19.88 -5.32
C TYR A 148 8.00 -18.80 -5.67
N LEU A 149 6.78 -18.85 -5.11
CA LEU A 149 5.81 -17.77 -5.27
C LEU A 149 6.33 -16.44 -4.72
N GLU A 150 7.04 -16.46 -3.58
CA GLU A 150 7.73 -15.28 -3.06
C GLU A 150 8.79 -14.74 -4.05
N ALA A 151 9.56 -15.64 -4.69
CA ALA A 151 10.53 -15.26 -5.72
C ALA A 151 9.85 -14.67 -6.96
N VAL A 152 8.69 -15.19 -7.38
CA VAL A 152 7.90 -14.61 -8.48
C VAL A 152 7.51 -13.17 -8.16
N VAL A 153 6.94 -12.91 -6.98
CA VAL A 153 6.55 -11.54 -6.57
C VAL A 153 7.77 -10.61 -6.55
N LYS A 154 8.89 -11.05 -5.98
CA LYS A 154 10.14 -10.26 -5.94
C LYS A 154 10.67 -9.96 -7.34
N GLU A 155 10.62 -10.93 -8.25
CA GLU A 155 11.09 -10.74 -9.62
C GLU A 155 10.14 -9.83 -10.42
N THR A 156 8.83 -9.95 -10.22
CA THR A 156 7.85 -9.01 -10.77
C THR A 156 8.17 -7.59 -10.32
N MET A 157 8.42 -7.35 -9.04
CA MET A 157 8.76 -6.02 -8.54
C MET A 157 10.15 -5.53 -9.03
N ARG A 158 11.08 -6.45 -9.35
CA ARG A 158 12.39 -6.10 -9.92
C ARG A 158 12.26 -5.61 -11.36
N VAL A 159 11.40 -6.25 -12.15
CA VAL A 159 11.18 -5.90 -13.57
C VAL A 159 10.19 -4.74 -13.72
N HIS A 160 9.12 -4.77 -12.93
CA HIS A 160 8.00 -3.83 -12.95
C HIS A 160 7.86 -3.16 -11.57
N PRO A 161 8.76 -2.22 -11.22
CA PRO A 161 8.69 -1.54 -9.94
C PRO A 161 7.41 -0.70 -9.84
N VAL A 162 6.71 -0.86 -8.72
CA VAL A 162 5.42 -0.20 -8.44
C VAL A 162 5.54 1.32 -8.41
N SER A 163 6.72 1.82 -8.07
CA SER A 163 7.07 3.24 -8.18
C SER A 163 8.44 3.34 -8.83
N SER A 164 8.48 3.91 -10.03
CA SER A 164 9.73 4.23 -10.74
C SER A 164 10.51 5.37 -10.06
N SER A 165 9.85 6.10 -9.15
CA SER A 165 10.39 7.21 -8.37
C SER A 165 11.23 6.72 -7.18
N GLY A 166 12.38 6.09 -7.45
CA GLY A 166 13.60 6.21 -6.64
C GLY A 166 13.59 5.99 -5.11
N CYS A 167 12.58 5.42 -4.46
CA CYS A 167 12.71 4.93 -3.09
C CYS A 167 13.29 3.50 -3.11
N ALA A 168 14.60 3.40 -3.34
CA ALA A 168 15.31 2.12 -3.31
C ALA A 168 15.31 1.56 -1.87
N VAL A 169 14.41 0.62 -1.58
CA VAL A 169 14.53 -0.21 -0.38
C VAL A 169 15.71 -1.15 -0.61
N ARG A 170 16.84 -0.81 0.01
CA ARG A 170 18.05 -1.62 -0.01
C ARG A 170 17.78 -2.93 0.75
N THR A 171 17.34 -3.96 0.06
CA THR A 171 17.29 -5.31 0.64
C THR A 171 18.74 -5.74 0.95
N ARG A 172 19.04 -5.94 2.24
CA ARG A 172 20.32 -6.54 2.63
C ARG A 172 20.35 -7.96 2.07
N PRO A 173 21.43 -8.40 1.41
CA PRO A 173 21.54 -9.78 0.98
C PRO A 173 21.52 -10.69 2.21
N LEU A 174 20.66 -11.72 2.17
CA LEU A 174 20.64 -12.81 3.13
C LEU A 174 22.03 -13.46 3.13
N ALA A 175 22.76 -13.29 4.23
CA ALA A 175 24.03 -13.97 4.44
C ALA A 175 23.76 -15.47 4.47
N ALA A 176 24.19 -16.18 3.44
CA ALA A 176 24.23 -17.62 3.41
C ALA A 176 25.24 -18.10 4.47
N THR A 177 24.75 -18.46 5.66
CA THR A 177 25.52 -19.18 6.68
C THR A 177 25.81 -20.59 6.16
N THR A 178 26.83 -20.72 5.30
CA THR A 178 27.39 -22.02 4.94
C THR A 178 28.40 -22.42 5.99
N SER A 179 27.94 -23.31 6.87
CA SER A 179 28.78 -24.21 7.65
C SER A 179 29.81 -24.88 6.74
N ARG A 180 31.10 -24.58 6.96
CA ARG A 180 32.22 -25.47 6.60
C ARG A 180 33.03 -25.77 7.86
N ARG A 181 32.78 -26.96 8.41
CA ARG A 181 33.67 -27.64 9.36
C ARG A 181 34.97 -28.06 8.66
N ALA A 182 36.03 -28.07 9.46
CA ALA A 182 37.24 -28.89 9.38
C ALA A 182 38.33 -28.53 8.34
N ARG A 183 39.49 -28.06 8.85
CA ARG A 183 40.78 -28.81 8.88
C ARG A 183 41.89 -27.96 9.54
N ALA A 184 42.75 -28.66 10.31
CA ALA A 184 43.97 -28.20 11.00
C ALA A 184 43.71 -27.21 12.16
N PHE A 185 43.82 -27.57 13.44
CA PHE A 185 44.72 -28.48 14.15
C PHE A 185 43.99 -29.16 15.31
#